data_AF-A0A8H5I914-F1
#
_entry.id   AF-A0A8H5I914-F1
#
_cell.length_a   1.000
_cell.length_b   1.000
_cell.length_c   1.000
_cell.angle_alpha   90.00
_cell.angle_beta   90.00
_cell.angle_gamma   90.00
#
_symmetry.space_group_name_H-M   'P 1'
#
loop_
_entity.id
_entity.type
_entity.pdbx_description
1 polymer ?
#
loop_
_entity_poly.entity_id
_entity_poly.type
_entity_poly.pdbx_seq_one_letter_code
_entity_poly.pdbx_strand_id
1 'polypeptide(L)'
;MQNCQPSPTPSAPPKPLPPPTRPSLIPLPPFEPKYDCKRSKLCSSPLLRLKDCDHAVNYLRRETDPPFEYSTETILMGTVGNEIAKLVEQHGAVPPPWFMFPKQHPYSIGWRMGAGESYIMMYWTWWEQQKEQLDEKQRIAYFRRWPPPPEWLVWMIEAIWDLDPKDFEDDDDYSSYFERVETLGFGSEDDYKNSMRDEEE
;
A
#
# COMPACT_ATOMS: atom_id res chain seq x y z
N MET A 1 -9.93 -70.19 17.85
CA MET A 1 -9.80 -69.22 18.96
C MET A 1 -9.31 -67.91 18.35
N GLN A 2 -10.23 -67.05 17.89
CA GLN A 2 -9.91 -65.69 17.42
C GLN A 2 -9.79 -64.78 18.65
N ASN A 3 -8.64 -64.13 18.81
CA ASN A 3 -8.43 -63.06 19.77
C ASN A 3 -9.16 -61.80 19.27
N CYS A 4 -10.17 -61.34 20.01
CA CYS A 4 -10.75 -60.02 19.85
C CYS A 4 -9.79 -58.97 20.47
N GLN A 5 -9.32 -58.01 19.69
CA GLN A 5 -8.74 -56.76 20.22
C GLN A 5 -9.71 -55.60 19.99
N PRO A 6 -9.86 -54.66 20.94
CA PRO A 6 -10.77 -53.55 20.82
C PRO A 6 -10.21 -52.44 19.92
N SER A 7 -11.12 -51.76 19.23
CA SER A 7 -10.88 -50.61 18.34
C SER A 7 -10.33 -49.39 19.10
N PRO A 8 -9.48 -48.55 18.48
CA PRO A 8 -9.01 -47.31 19.11
C PRO A 8 -10.11 -46.24 19.14
N THR A 9 -10.26 -45.61 20.30
CA THR A 9 -11.15 -44.47 20.58
C THR A 9 -10.72 -43.22 19.79
N PRO A 10 -11.66 -42.40 19.27
CA PRO A 10 -11.31 -41.14 18.61
C PRO A 10 -10.74 -40.12 19.61
N SER A 11 -9.58 -39.56 19.27
CA SER A 11 -8.93 -38.48 20.03
C SER A 11 -9.83 -37.24 20.12
N ALA A 12 -9.91 -36.67 21.33
CA ALA A 12 -10.59 -35.42 21.61
C ALA A 12 -9.98 -34.25 20.81
N PRO A 13 -10.79 -33.25 20.41
CA PRO A 13 -10.31 -32.07 19.69
C PRO A 13 -9.36 -31.22 20.57
N PRO A 14 -8.35 -30.57 19.96
CA PRO A 14 -7.42 -29.72 20.70
C PRO A 14 -8.13 -28.49 21.27
N LYS A 15 -7.74 -28.10 22.49
CA LYS A 15 -8.28 -26.91 23.17
C LYS A 15 -7.96 -25.62 22.39
N PRO A 16 -8.87 -24.62 22.40
CA PRO A 16 -8.60 -23.31 21.79
C PRO A 16 -7.40 -22.63 22.45
N LEU A 17 -6.59 -21.98 21.63
CA LEU A 17 -5.49 -21.12 22.09
C LEU A 17 -6.04 -19.89 22.84
N PRO A 18 -5.39 -19.44 23.93
CA PRO A 18 -5.79 -18.23 24.63
C PRO A 18 -5.56 -16.99 23.75
N PRO A 19 -6.36 -15.93 23.92
CA PRO A 19 -6.21 -14.69 23.16
C PRO A 19 -4.86 -14.02 23.42
N PRO A 20 -4.29 -13.31 22.43
CA PRO A 20 -3.03 -12.61 22.59
C PRO A 20 -3.16 -11.47 23.61
N THR A 21 -2.28 -11.50 24.61
CA THR A 21 -2.19 -10.48 25.65
C THR A 21 -1.78 -9.14 25.03
N ARG A 22 -2.59 -8.09 25.26
CA ARG A 22 -2.29 -6.71 24.86
C ARG A 22 -0.90 -6.30 25.40
N PRO A 23 0.02 -5.78 24.57
CA PRO A 23 1.31 -5.29 25.06
C PRO A 23 1.07 -4.15 26.06
N SER A 24 1.63 -4.31 27.26
CA SER A 24 1.66 -3.25 28.27
C SER A 24 2.52 -2.10 27.75
N LEU A 25 1.96 -0.88 27.72
CA LEU A 25 2.70 0.34 27.41
C LEU A 25 3.73 0.57 28.51
N ILE A 26 4.99 0.24 28.23
CA ILE A 26 6.12 0.61 29.08
C ILE A 26 6.24 2.13 29.02
N PRO A 27 6.11 2.88 30.14
CA PRO A 27 6.39 4.30 30.15
C PRO A 27 7.86 4.50 29.80
N LEU A 28 8.15 5.24 28.74
CA LEU A 28 9.53 5.59 28.39
C LEU A 28 10.13 6.41 29.54
N PRO A 29 11.37 6.12 29.97
CA PRO A 29 12.03 6.92 30.98
C PRO A 29 12.23 8.36 30.48
N PRO A 30 12.18 9.36 31.38
CA PRO A 30 12.46 10.74 31.03
C PRO A 30 13.86 10.84 30.40
N PHE A 31 13.94 11.49 29.24
CA PHE A 31 15.18 11.70 28.51
C PHE A 31 16.07 12.66 29.31
N GLU A 32 17.11 12.13 29.95
CA GLU A 32 18.23 12.94 30.43
C GLU A 32 19.25 13.07 29.29
N PRO A 33 19.39 14.26 28.66
CA PRO A 33 20.41 14.44 27.65
C PRO A 33 21.81 14.39 28.27
N LYS A 34 22.56 13.34 27.98
CA LYS A 34 24.01 13.27 28.25
C LYS A 34 24.77 14.02 27.16
N TYR A 35 24.80 15.35 27.23
CA TYR A 35 25.71 16.12 26.37
C TYR A 35 27.10 16.17 27.01
N ASP A 36 28.10 15.55 26.37
CA ASP A 36 29.51 15.77 26.70
C ASP A 36 30.03 17.00 25.94
N CYS A 37 29.94 18.16 26.58
CA CYS A 37 30.41 19.44 26.02
C CYS A 37 31.94 19.52 25.85
N LYS A 38 32.72 18.48 26.19
CA LYS A 38 34.19 18.51 26.07
C LYS A 38 34.70 18.42 24.63
N ARG A 39 33.88 17.91 23.69
CA ARG A 39 34.29 17.74 22.27
C ARG A 39 33.85 18.87 21.35
N SER A 40 32.83 19.64 21.71
CA SER A 40 32.40 20.80 20.94
C SER A 40 33.25 22.01 21.32
N LYS A 41 33.97 22.62 20.37
CA LYS A 41 34.65 23.91 20.54
C LYS A 41 33.68 25.10 20.80
N LEU A 42 32.42 24.82 21.09
CA LEU A 42 31.33 25.79 21.25
C LEU A 42 31.29 26.45 22.63
N CYS A 43 32.00 25.91 23.64
CA CYS A 43 32.00 26.44 25.01
C CYS A 43 33.27 27.20 25.40
N SER A 44 34.11 27.60 24.44
CA SER A 44 35.42 28.22 24.73
C SER A 44 35.40 29.75 24.93
N SER A 45 34.23 30.40 24.92
CA SER A 45 34.12 31.83 25.21
C SER A 45 33.69 32.09 26.66
N PRO A 46 34.29 33.06 27.39
CA PRO A 46 34.02 33.27 28.81
C PRO A 46 32.61 33.79 29.16
N LEU A 47 31.74 33.99 28.17
CA LEU A 47 30.47 34.70 28.34
C LEU A 47 29.21 33.88 28.03
N LEU A 48 29.31 32.60 27.66
CA LEU A 48 28.13 31.76 27.48
C LEU A 48 27.91 30.91 28.74
N ARG A 49 26.90 31.26 29.54
CA ARG A 49 26.44 30.36 30.60
C ARG A 49 25.69 29.21 29.94
N LEU A 50 25.73 28.03 30.56
CA LEU A 50 25.18 26.77 30.04
C LEU A 50 23.74 26.87 29.47
N LYS A 51 22.92 27.80 30.00
CA LYS A 51 21.54 28.07 29.55
C LYS A 51 21.46 28.77 28.18
N ASP A 52 22.50 29.49 27.80
CA ASP A 52 22.60 30.21 26.52
C ASP A 52 22.97 29.25 25.38
N CYS A 53 23.60 28.10 25.70
CA CYS A 53 23.87 27.04 24.74
C CYS A 53 22.58 26.35 24.28
N ASP A 54 21.66 26.07 25.20
CA ASP A 54 20.35 25.46 24.84
C ASP A 54 19.54 26.40 23.94
N HIS A 55 19.59 27.70 24.19
CA HIS A 55 18.90 28.68 23.36
C HIS A 55 19.55 28.81 21.97
N ALA A 56 20.88 28.84 21.89
CA ALA A 56 21.60 28.91 20.61
C ALA A 56 21.42 27.65 19.76
N VAL A 57 21.42 26.46 20.37
CA VAL A 57 21.19 25.19 19.67
C VAL A 57 19.74 25.09 19.18
N ASN A 58 18.76 25.51 19.97
CA ASN A 58 17.36 25.55 19.55
C ASN A 58 17.09 26.60 18.46
N TYR A 59 17.81 27.72 18.47
CA TYR A 59 17.73 28.76 17.45
C TYR A 59 18.32 28.28 16.11
N LEU A 60 19.50 27.68 16.13
CA LEU A 60 20.12 27.11 14.92
C LEU A 60 19.29 25.96 14.33
N ARG A 61 18.69 25.12 15.19
CA ARG A 61 17.76 24.08 14.76
C ARG A 61 16.52 24.65 14.04
N ARG A 62 15.98 25.80 14.49
CA ARG A 62 14.87 26.49 13.82
C ARG A 62 15.24 27.11 12.47
N GLU A 63 16.49 27.46 12.24
CA GLU A 63 16.94 28.03 10.96
C GLU A 63 17.43 26.97 9.96
N THR A 64 17.86 25.79 10.42
CA THR A 64 18.32 24.70 9.55
C THR A 64 17.29 23.59 9.31
N ASP A 65 16.27 23.47 10.16
CA ASP A 65 15.14 22.58 9.88
C ASP A 65 14.18 23.32 8.93
N PRO A 66 13.90 22.80 7.72
CA PRO A 66 12.81 23.35 6.91
C PRO A 66 11.51 23.29 7.73
N PRO A 67 10.57 24.23 7.53
CA PRO A 67 9.34 24.29 8.30
C PRO A 67 8.69 22.90 8.35
N PHE A 68 8.36 22.45 9.56
CA PHE A 68 7.87 21.10 9.92
C PHE A 68 6.76 20.57 9.00
N GLU A 69 6.06 21.45 8.29
CA GLU A 69 5.00 21.17 7.33
C GLU A 69 5.48 20.59 5.99
N TYR A 70 6.77 20.74 5.61
CA TYR A 70 7.28 20.29 4.29
C TYR A 70 8.19 19.04 4.37
N SER A 71 8.55 18.62 5.59
CA SER A 71 9.53 17.54 5.82
C SER A 71 8.92 16.15 5.74
N THR A 72 7.68 15.97 6.23
CA THR A 72 6.98 14.68 6.16
C THR A 72 6.63 14.31 4.72
N GLU A 73 6.18 15.27 3.91
CA GLU A 73 5.82 15.03 2.51
C GLU A 73 7.04 14.61 1.68
N THR A 74 8.19 15.25 1.88
CA THR A 74 9.45 14.90 1.20
C THR A 74 9.99 13.53 1.63
N ILE A 75 9.91 13.19 2.92
CA ILE A 75 10.33 11.87 3.43
C ILE A 75 9.36 10.76 2.99
N LEU A 76 8.06 11.03 2.99
CA LEU A 76 7.02 10.10 2.54
C LEU A 76 7.13 9.85 1.02
N MET A 77 7.29 10.90 0.21
CA MET A 77 7.55 10.78 -1.23
C MET A 77 8.85 10.02 -1.52
N GLY A 78 9.92 10.27 -0.75
CA GLY A 78 11.17 9.51 -0.84
C GLY A 78 11.00 8.03 -0.49
N THR A 79 10.15 7.71 0.48
CA THR A 79 9.86 6.32 0.87
C THR A 79 9.01 5.59 -0.18
N VAL A 80 7.98 6.27 -0.70
CA VAL A 80 7.13 5.76 -1.80
C VAL A 80 7.95 5.49 -3.05
N GLY A 81 8.83 6.42 -3.45
CA GLY A 81 9.69 6.24 -4.62
C GLY A 81 10.64 5.04 -4.49
N ASN A 82 11.20 4.81 -3.29
CA ASN A 82 12.05 3.65 -3.03
C ASN A 82 11.30 2.32 -3.12
N GLU A 83 10.07 2.25 -2.60
CA GLU A 83 9.25 1.04 -2.68
C GLU A 83 8.78 0.76 -4.12
N ILE A 84 8.39 1.80 -4.87
CA ILE A 84 8.10 1.68 -6.31
C ILE A 84 9.32 1.14 -7.05
N ALA A 85 10.51 1.68 -6.79
CA ALA A 85 11.74 1.22 -7.44
C ALA A 85 12.02 -0.27 -7.16
N LYS A 86 11.79 -0.74 -5.92
CA LYS A 86 11.90 -2.17 -5.59
C LYS A 86 10.90 -3.04 -6.35
N LEU A 87 9.64 -2.59 -6.45
CA LEU A 87 8.61 -3.32 -7.20
C LEU A 87 8.97 -3.41 -8.69
N VAL A 88 9.46 -2.32 -9.27
CA VAL A 88 9.95 -2.29 -10.66
C VAL A 88 11.19 -3.17 -10.83
N GLU A 89 12.12 -3.20 -9.89
CA GLU A 89 13.29 -4.09 -9.96
C GLU A 89 12.89 -5.58 -9.91
N GLN A 90 11.96 -5.93 -9.03
CA GLN A 90 11.53 -7.32 -8.83
C GLN A 90 10.63 -7.84 -9.95
N HIS A 91 9.73 -6.97 -10.45
CA HIS A 91 8.68 -7.36 -11.38
C HIS A 91 8.83 -6.70 -12.75
N GLY A 92 9.82 -5.87 -13.00
CA GLY A 92 10.00 -5.10 -14.25
C GLY A 92 9.03 -3.92 -14.42
N ALA A 93 7.94 -3.88 -13.65
CA ALA A 93 6.96 -2.80 -13.55
C ALA A 93 6.19 -2.99 -12.23
N VAL A 94 5.49 -1.97 -11.73
CA VAL A 94 4.65 -2.14 -10.54
C VAL A 94 3.49 -3.07 -10.93
N PRO A 95 3.27 -4.20 -10.23
CA PRO A 95 2.14 -5.09 -10.55
C PRO A 95 0.78 -4.42 -10.33
N PRO A 96 -0.31 -4.95 -10.89
CA PRO A 96 -1.64 -4.45 -10.59
C PRO A 96 -2.14 -4.96 -9.21
N PRO A 97 -3.18 -4.31 -8.64
CA PRO A 97 -3.71 -4.63 -7.31
C PRO A 97 -4.05 -6.10 -7.07
N TRP A 98 -4.70 -6.76 -8.03
CA TRP A 98 -5.09 -8.17 -7.94
C TRP A 98 -3.89 -9.12 -7.92
N PHE A 99 -2.74 -8.73 -8.46
CA PHE A 99 -1.54 -9.56 -8.40
C PHE A 99 -0.96 -9.60 -6.98
N MET A 100 -0.92 -8.46 -6.29
CA MET A 100 -0.38 -8.37 -4.93
C MET A 100 -1.39 -8.77 -3.86
N PHE A 101 -2.68 -8.52 -4.10
CA PHE A 101 -3.77 -8.81 -3.18
C PHE A 101 -4.85 -9.66 -3.89
N PRO A 102 -4.57 -10.93 -4.24
CA PRO A 102 -5.46 -11.76 -5.06
C PRO A 102 -6.77 -12.16 -4.38
N LYS A 103 -6.94 -11.87 -3.08
CA LYS A 103 -8.16 -12.13 -2.31
C LYS A 103 -8.97 -10.88 -2.01
N GLN A 104 -8.47 -9.71 -2.44
CA GLN A 104 -9.06 -8.43 -2.12
C GLN A 104 -9.93 -7.99 -3.29
N HIS A 105 -11.24 -7.90 -3.08
CA HIS A 105 -12.18 -7.39 -4.07
C HIS A 105 -11.89 -5.89 -4.38
N PRO A 106 -12.08 -5.38 -5.61
CA PRO A 106 -11.82 -3.99 -5.99
C PRO A 106 -12.57 -2.97 -5.12
N TYR A 107 -13.77 -3.29 -4.64
CA TYR A 107 -14.56 -2.39 -3.78
C TYR A 107 -14.39 -2.62 -2.29
N SER A 108 -13.45 -3.49 -1.90
CA SER A 108 -13.24 -3.79 -0.50
C SER A 108 -12.65 -2.62 0.28
N ILE A 109 -13.09 -2.47 1.54
CA ILE A 109 -12.63 -1.40 2.44
C ILE A 109 -11.11 -1.41 2.68
N GLY A 110 -10.43 -2.55 2.46
CA GLY A 110 -8.97 -2.66 2.61
C GLY A 110 -8.17 -1.77 1.66
N TRP A 111 -8.78 -1.23 0.60
CA TRP A 111 -8.13 -0.23 -0.26
C TRP A 111 -8.12 1.18 0.33
N ARG A 112 -8.96 1.44 1.35
CA ARG A 112 -9.03 2.73 2.05
C ARG A 112 -8.31 2.74 3.39
N MET A 113 -7.68 1.62 3.76
CA MET A 113 -6.91 1.52 5.01
C MET A 113 -5.82 0.46 4.96
N GLY A 114 -4.67 0.77 5.55
CA GLY A 114 -3.61 -0.20 5.80
C GLY A 114 -2.76 -0.53 4.57
N ALA A 115 -2.45 -1.82 4.38
CA ALA A 115 -1.53 -2.27 3.34
C ALA A 115 -2.09 -2.06 1.92
N GLY A 116 -3.41 -2.24 1.73
CA GLY A 116 -4.07 -2.01 0.43
C GLY A 116 -4.04 -0.54 0.03
N GLU A 117 -4.35 0.37 0.96
CA GLU A 117 -4.23 1.83 0.74
C GLU A 117 -2.81 2.25 0.36
N SER A 118 -1.82 1.78 1.11
CA SER A 118 -0.42 2.09 0.82
C SER A 118 -0.03 1.59 -0.58
N TYR A 119 -0.48 0.39 -0.96
CA TYR A 119 -0.18 -0.18 -2.26
C TYR A 119 -0.88 0.55 -3.41
N ILE A 120 -2.17 0.85 -3.29
CA ILE A 120 -2.91 1.52 -4.36
C ILE A 120 -2.37 2.94 -4.60
N MET A 121 -1.94 3.64 -3.54
CA MET A 121 -1.24 4.92 -3.63
C MET A 121 0.08 4.81 -4.42
N MET A 122 0.90 3.81 -4.12
CA MET A 122 2.14 3.55 -4.86
C MET A 122 1.86 3.19 -6.32
N TYR A 123 0.85 2.34 -6.56
CA TYR A 123 0.43 1.94 -7.90
C TYR A 123 0.04 3.17 -8.73
N TRP A 124 -0.87 4.02 -8.23
CA TRP A 124 -1.33 5.19 -8.97
C TRP A 124 -0.19 6.21 -9.17
N THR A 125 0.66 6.41 -8.16
CA THR A 125 1.83 7.28 -8.30
C THR A 125 2.73 6.83 -9.45
N TRP A 126 2.92 5.52 -9.61
CA TRP A 126 3.69 4.95 -10.72
C TRP A 126 2.91 5.01 -12.04
N TRP A 127 1.63 4.61 -12.04
CA TRP A 127 0.80 4.53 -13.25
C TRP A 127 0.62 5.89 -13.92
N GLU A 128 0.37 6.95 -13.15
CA GLU A 128 0.25 8.32 -13.67
C GLU A 128 1.51 8.76 -14.43
N GLN A 129 2.70 8.39 -13.93
CA GLN A 129 3.97 8.70 -14.60
C GLN A 129 4.18 7.85 -15.87
N GLN A 130 3.70 6.60 -15.87
CA GLN A 130 3.86 5.71 -17.01
C GLN A 130 2.83 5.97 -18.10
N LYS A 131 1.56 6.21 -17.76
CA LYS A 131 0.47 6.33 -18.73
C LYS A 131 0.71 7.48 -19.71
N GLU A 132 1.37 8.56 -19.28
CA GLU A 132 1.77 9.66 -20.17
C GLU A 132 2.77 9.23 -21.26
N GLN A 133 3.58 8.21 -20.98
CA GLN A 133 4.62 7.71 -21.89
C GLN A 133 4.18 6.47 -22.69
N LEU A 134 3.21 5.72 -22.18
CA LEU A 134 2.74 4.47 -22.78
C LEU A 134 1.59 4.74 -23.78
N ASP A 135 1.71 4.17 -24.98
CA ASP A 135 0.61 4.11 -25.92
C ASP A 135 -0.45 3.07 -25.49
N GLU A 136 -1.63 3.10 -26.12
CA GLU A 136 -2.72 2.17 -25.80
C GLU A 136 -2.27 0.70 -25.91
N LYS A 137 -1.45 0.37 -26.91
CA LYS A 137 -0.97 -1.00 -27.14
C LYS A 137 -0.05 -1.46 -26.00
N GLN A 138 0.80 -0.57 -25.49
CA GLN A 138 1.68 -0.85 -24.36
C GLN A 138 0.89 -0.97 -23.06
N ARG A 139 -0.15 -0.14 -22.85
CA ARG A 139 -1.07 -0.28 -21.71
C ARG A 139 -1.79 -1.63 -21.75
N ILE A 140 -2.29 -2.04 -22.92
CA ILE A 140 -2.89 -3.37 -23.12
C ILE A 140 -1.85 -4.48 -22.87
N ALA A 141 -0.62 -4.32 -23.34
CA ALA A 141 0.45 -5.30 -23.13
C ALA A 141 0.80 -5.47 -21.63
N TYR A 142 0.76 -4.38 -20.86
CA TYR A 142 0.91 -4.40 -19.41
C TYR A 142 -0.16 -5.28 -18.76
N PHE A 143 -1.44 -5.09 -19.10
CA PHE A 143 -2.53 -5.90 -18.53
C PHE A 143 -2.56 -7.34 -19.07
N ARG A 144 -2.03 -7.60 -20.27
CA ARG A 144 -1.82 -8.99 -20.74
C ARG A 144 -0.77 -9.74 -19.95
N ARG A 145 0.22 -9.04 -19.40
CA ARG A 145 1.23 -9.64 -18.53
C ARG A 145 0.63 -10.08 -17.19
N TRP A 146 -0.36 -9.35 -16.70
CA TRP A 146 -1.07 -9.60 -15.45
C TRP A 146 -2.58 -9.60 -15.69
N PRO A 147 -3.13 -10.69 -16.24
CA PRO A 147 -4.54 -10.72 -16.62
C PRO A 147 -5.43 -10.47 -15.39
N PRO A 148 -6.39 -9.53 -15.47
CA PRO A 148 -7.33 -9.30 -14.39
C PRO A 148 -8.29 -10.47 -14.25
N PRO A 149 -8.73 -10.80 -13.03
CA PRO A 149 -9.95 -11.59 -12.85
C PRO A 149 -11.19 -10.71 -13.16
N PRO A 150 -12.37 -11.31 -13.41
CA PRO A 150 -13.53 -10.61 -13.96
C PRO A 150 -13.95 -9.37 -13.18
N GLU A 151 -13.87 -9.40 -11.85
CA GLU A 151 -14.28 -8.30 -10.98
C GLU A 151 -13.41 -7.03 -11.17
N TRP A 152 -12.20 -7.16 -11.72
CA TRP A 152 -11.29 -6.03 -11.97
C TRP A 152 -11.41 -5.46 -13.41
N LEU A 153 -12.33 -5.94 -14.23
CA LEU A 153 -12.43 -5.52 -15.64
C LEU A 153 -12.73 -4.03 -15.80
N VAL A 154 -13.68 -3.47 -15.03
CA VAL A 154 -13.99 -2.02 -15.09
C VAL A 154 -12.78 -1.18 -14.69
N TRP A 155 -12.06 -1.58 -13.63
CA TRP A 155 -10.85 -0.87 -13.21
C TRP A 155 -9.75 -0.90 -14.29
N MET A 156 -9.59 -2.03 -14.99
CA MET A 156 -8.67 -2.12 -16.13
C MET A 156 -9.13 -1.22 -17.29
N ILE A 157 -10.42 -1.19 -17.61
CA ILE A 157 -11.01 -0.34 -18.65
C ILE A 157 -10.68 1.13 -18.37
N GLU A 158 -10.97 1.60 -17.16
CA GLU A 158 -10.63 2.96 -16.71
C GLU A 158 -9.12 3.25 -16.85
N ALA A 159 -8.26 2.32 -16.42
CA ALA A 159 -6.81 2.50 -16.47
C ALA A 159 -6.22 2.51 -17.89
N ILE A 160 -6.73 1.68 -18.82
CA ILE A 160 -6.23 1.60 -20.21
C ILE A 160 -6.60 2.87 -20.96
N TRP A 161 -7.87 3.28 -20.87
CA TRP A 161 -8.43 4.36 -21.67
C TRP A 161 -8.49 5.71 -20.96
N ASP A 162 -7.97 5.78 -19.73
CA ASP A 162 -7.89 7.01 -18.93
C ASP A 162 -9.25 7.68 -18.76
N LEU A 163 -10.25 6.87 -18.43
CA LEU A 163 -11.63 7.30 -18.27
C LEU A 163 -11.85 7.85 -16.86
N ASP A 164 -12.52 8.99 -16.73
CA ASP A 164 -13.06 9.43 -15.43
C ASP A 164 -14.48 8.85 -15.28
N PRO A 165 -14.77 8.04 -14.26
CA PRO A 165 -16.13 7.55 -13.99
C PRO A 165 -17.18 8.68 -13.95
N LYS A 166 -16.79 9.90 -13.58
CA LYS A 166 -17.69 11.07 -13.55
C LYS A 166 -18.14 11.55 -14.94
N ASP A 167 -17.47 11.12 -16.01
CA ASP A 167 -17.83 11.50 -17.37
C ASP A 167 -19.03 10.69 -17.91
N PHE A 168 -19.48 9.66 -17.17
CA PHE A 168 -20.61 8.83 -17.53
C PHE A 168 -21.87 9.30 -16.80
N GLU A 169 -22.96 9.55 -17.54
CA GLU A 169 -24.23 10.00 -16.96
C GLU A 169 -24.92 8.90 -16.14
N ASP A 170 -24.73 7.65 -16.57
CA ASP A 170 -25.04 6.44 -15.80
C ASP A 170 -23.70 5.75 -15.52
N ASP A 171 -23.41 5.46 -14.24
CA ASP A 171 -22.16 4.82 -13.76
C ASP A 171 -21.87 3.44 -14.43
N ASP A 172 -22.78 2.96 -15.28
CA ASP A 172 -22.80 1.62 -15.88
C ASP A 172 -22.56 1.57 -17.41
N ASP A 173 -22.47 2.69 -18.16
CA ASP A 173 -22.32 2.60 -19.63
C ASP A 173 -20.86 2.37 -20.09
N TYR A 174 -20.26 1.29 -19.58
CA TYR A 174 -19.00 0.74 -20.08
C TYR A 174 -19.21 -0.23 -21.25
N SER A 175 -20.44 -0.39 -21.76
CA SER A 175 -20.82 -1.38 -22.76
C SER A 175 -19.89 -1.39 -23.98
N SER A 176 -19.59 -0.21 -24.52
CA SER A 176 -18.69 -0.05 -25.67
C SER A 176 -17.24 -0.47 -25.37
N TYR A 177 -16.78 -0.31 -24.14
CA TYR A 177 -15.47 -0.76 -23.69
C TYR A 177 -15.45 -2.27 -23.41
N PHE A 178 -16.57 -2.84 -22.94
CA PHE A 178 -16.73 -4.27 -22.76
C PHE A 178 -16.60 -5.04 -24.08
N GLU A 179 -17.25 -4.58 -25.15
CA GLU A 179 -17.07 -5.14 -26.50
C GLU A 179 -15.58 -5.13 -26.94
N ARG A 180 -14.87 -4.05 -26.57
CA ARG A 180 -13.46 -3.87 -26.91
C ARG A 180 -12.55 -4.80 -26.11
N VAL A 181 -12.76 -4.97 -24.80
CA VAL A 181 -11.96 -5.89 -23.97
C VAL A 181 -12.26 -7.36 -24.28
N GLU A 182 -13.49 -7.69 -24.67
CA GLU A 182 -13.86 -9.03 -25.14
C GLU A 182 -13.11 -9.37 -26.43
N THR A 183 -13.08 -8.44 -27.38
CA THR A 183 -12.27 -8.56 -28.61
C THR A 183 -10.78 -8.71 -28.31
N LEU A 184 -10.29 -8.08 -27.24
CA LEU A 184 -8.89 -8.19 -26.79
C LEU A 184 -8.60 -9.48 -26.01
N GLY A 185 -9.63 -10.22 -25.62
CA GLY A 185 -9.57 -11.52 -24.93
C GLY A 185 -9.42 -11.43 -23.40
N PHE A 186 -9.84 -10.34 -22.77
CA PHE A 186 -9.74 -10.18 -21.31
C PHE A 186 -10.94 -10.72 -20.54
N GLY A 187 -12.12 -10.76 -21.14
CA GLY A 187 -13.37 -11.19 -20.51
C GLY A 187 -14.57 -10.44 -21.09
N SER A 188 -15.78 -10.88 -20.74
CA SER A 188 -17.04 -10.27 -21.20
C SER A 188 -17.69 -9.42 -20.09
N GLU A 189 -18.66 -8.60 -20.49
CA GLU A 189 -19.51 -7.87 -19.54
C GLU A 189 -20.31 -8.82 -18.63
N ASP A 190 -20.76 -9.95 -19.17
CA ASP A 190 -21.48 -10.97 -18.41
C ASP A 190 -20.58 -11.60 -17.33
N ASP A 191 -19.31 -11.85 -17.62
CA ASP A 191 -18.34 -12.37 -16.63
C ASP A 191 -18.20 -11.39 -15.46
N TYR A 192 -18.05 -10.09 -15.76
CA TYR A 192 -18.01 -9.04 -14.75
C TYR A 192 -19.30 -9.01 -13.93
N LYS A 193 -20.46 -8.92 -14.58
CA LYS A 193 -21.76 -8.85 -13.89
C LYS A 193 -22.00 -10.07 -13.00
N ASN A 194 -21.59 -11.25 -13.42
CA ASN A 194 -21.70 -12.46 -12.61
C ASN A 194 -20.76 -12.41 -11.41
N SER A 195 -19.49 -12.00 -11.57
CA SER A 195 -18.56 -11.89 -10.43
C SER A 195 -19.01 -10.88 -9.38
N MET A 196 -19.72 -9.83 -9.79
CA MET A 196 -20.24 -8.82 -8.86
C MET A 196 -21.49 -9.27 -8.09
N ARG A 197 -22.29 -10.19 -8.65
CA ARG A 197 -23.50 -10.72 -7.99
C ARG A 197 -23.18 -11.70 -6.87
N ASP A 198 -22.11 -12.46 -7.01
CA ASP A 198 -21.71 -13.48 -6.04
C ASP A 198 -21.28 -12.90 -4.67
N GLU A 199 -21.16 -11.57 -4.52
CA GLU A 199 -20.91 -10.88 -3.24
C GLU A 199 -22.18 -10.54 -2.44
N GLU A 200 -23.38 -10.65 -3.03
CA GLU A 200 -24.65 -10.28 -2.39
C GLU A 200 -25.32 -11.43 -1.60
N GLU A 201 -24.78 -12.66 -1.63
CA GLU A 201 -25.27 -13.83 -0.88
C GLU A 201 -24.52 -14.10 0.44
#